data_AF-A0A9P0AHP3-F1
#
_entry.id   AF-A0A9P0AHP3-F1
#
_cell.length_a   1.000
_cell.length_b   1.000
_cell.length_c   1.000
_cell.angle_alpha   90.00
_cell.angle_beta   90.00
_cell.angle_gamma   90.00
#
_symmetry.space_group_name_H-M   'P 1'
#
loop_
_entity.id
_entity.type
_entity.pdbx_description
1 polymer ?
#
loop_
_entity_poly.entity_id
_entity_poly.type
_entity_poly.pdbx_seq_one_letter_code
_entity_poly.pdbx_strand_id
1 'polypeptide(L)'
;MHKIALLCVILCAAAPGHSVDKTLEPKAHGRDVVEAVVDRIQKSNVFSDDKDYLRRVAYVESRFGDHSSTYRSGYYGGIWQVDSFKATQQDWAGNVTSPALKKIHKDIKEKMDIDWMQVNREDLLKPFYSGLAARIYIALTEKSRGPIPDDIAGQDRYWKDWYNTKAGKGKYGDFESRVREMLKKDMTRSGGRIDLMMVIDGSGSIGRDSFKTALDSVAGMAGSFDRRQANIGVVVFSDGAAVPISLVNNLTAEELQQTIQSITYPDDATNTYAGIMAAVGEFRALPADRKAAGVPRVINVFTDGKHNRGRDPAYAAEEATKEGIVCNAFGIGYEGIDRNELEAFTSPTSGHIFSTLSYDTLSEQISQIARKTKTVPLTPQIGSVVKEEMAEVGDKRYYRLGVPSSGTTITLNEEKGSARGYWSYTVEQPSSALYDGVLTNGKTFIPAPPSTKPGQRRRRDTEAENSTEAGPTDDVIERGAVFIAIESLADNTTVTMKTDPGDVSAATSLSASHIGVVIFSSSLTLIMTRLRCL
;
A
#
# COMPACT_ATOMS: atom_id res chain seq x y z
N MET A 1 26.28 48.27 16.87
CA MET A 1 26.79 46.89 16.90
C MET A 1 25.65 45.94 16.57
N HIS A 2 25.49 45.59 15.29
CA HIS A 2 24.47 44.64 14.83
C HIS A 2 25.10 43.24 14.75
N LYS A 3 24.60 42.28 15.54
CA LYS A 3 24.97 40.86 15.42
C LYS A 3 23.98 40.20 14.47
N ILE A 4 24.48 39.83 13.30
CA ILE A 4 23.79 39.00 12.32
C ILE A 4 23.72 37.58 12.88
N ALA A 5 22.50 37.09 13.11
CA ALA A 5 22.25 35.69 13.41
C ALA A 5 22.32 34.90 12.11
N LEU A 6 23.33 34.03 11.98
CA LEU A 6 23.49 33.15 10.85
C LEU A 6 22.47 32.01 10.97
N LEU A 7 21.39 32.10 10.20
CA LEU A 7 20.40 31.04 10.02
C LEU A 7 21.07 29.89 9.25
N CYS A 8 21.55 28.86 9.96
CA CYS A 8 21.97 27.61 9.33
C CYS A 8 20.73 26.85 8.85
N VAL A 9 20.30 27.12 7.62
CA VAL A 9 19.40 26.24 6.88
C VAL A 9 20.22 25.00 6.52
N ILE A 10 20.00 23.90 7.23
CA ILE A 10 20.52 22.59 6.83
C ILE A 10 19.70 22.15 5.62
N LEU A 11 20.15 22.53 4.42
CA LEU A 11 19.77 21.83 3.20
C LEU A 11 20.40 20.43 3.28
N CYS A 12 19.60 19.44 3.65
CA CYS A 12 19.97 18.04 3.49
C CYS A 12 19.92 17.72 1.99
N ALA A 13 21.02 17.99 1.28
CA ALA A 13 21.25 17.43 -0.04
C ALA A 13 21.46 15.92 0.15
N ALA A 14 20.41 15.13 -0.09
CA ALA A 14 20.53 13.69 -0.12
C ALA A 14 21.50 13.29 -1.23
N ALA A 15 22.65 12.71 -0.85
CA ALA A 15 23.56 12.09 -1.80
C ALA A 15 22.84 10.93 -2.50
N PRO A 16 23.01 10.72 -3.81
CA PRO A 16 22.43 9.56 -4.49
C PRO A 16 23.05 8.27 -3.93
N GLY A 17 22.20 7.37 -3.40
CA GLY A 17 22.58 5.98 -3.11
C GLY A 17 22.55 5.50 -1.65
N HIS A 18 21.88 6.19 -0.72
CA HIS A 18 21.66 5.65 0.63
C HIS A 18 20.20 5.27 0.86
N SER A 19 19.96 4.03 1.26
CA SER A 19 18.67 3.58 1.78
C SER A 19 18.29 4.41 3.02
N VAL A 20 17.05 4.87 3.08
CA VAL A 20 16.50 5.61 4.21
C VAL A 20 15.50 4.73 4.95
N ASP A 21 15.64 4.68 6.27
CA ASP A 21 14.72 4.01 7.19
C ASP A 21 14.39 4.92 8.38
N LYS A 22 13.39 5.77 8.20
CA LYS A 22 12.90 6.67 9.26
C LYS A 22 12.23 5.93 10.40
N THR A 23 11.85 4.66 10.22
CA THR A 23 11.24 3.89 11.30
C THR A 23 12.25 3.58 12.42
N LEU A 24 13.55 3.67 12.12
CA LEU A 24 14.66 3.54 13.07
C LEU A 24 15.28 4.89 13.48
N GLU A 25 14.80 6.00 12.92
CA GLU A 25 15.23 7.34 13.30
C GLU A 25 14.50 7.82 14.56
N PRO A 26 15.23 8.24 15.62
CA PRO A 26 14.60 8.76 16.82
C PRO A 26 13.67 9.94 16.51
N LYS A 27 12.46 9.89 17.04
CA LYS A 27 11.42 10.92 16.95
C LYS A 27 10.84 11.15 15.55
N ALA A 28 11.12 10.28 14.59
CA ALA A 28 10.38 10.28 13.33
C ALA A 28 8.88 10.08 13.59
N HIS A 29 8.05 10.68 12.74
CA HIS A 29 6.59 10.71 12.91
C HIS A 29 5.89 10.86 11.55
N GLY A 30 4.57 10.84 11.59
CA GLY A 30 3.70 10.99 10.43
C GLY A 30 3.19 9.65 9.91
N ARG A 31 2.20 9.75 9.02
CA ARG A 31 1.49 8.59 8.45
C ARG A 31 2.45 7.57 7.83
N ASP A 32 3.33 7.99 6.93
CA ASP A 32 4.26 7.08 6.24
C ASP A 32 5.14 6.25 7.18
N VAL A 33 5.59 6.86 8.28
CA VAL A 33 6.39 6.20 9.30
C VAL A 33 5.57 5.11 10.00
N VAL A 34 4.32 5.42 10.37
CA VAL A 34 3.43 4.45 11.02
C VAL A 34 3.05 3.31 10.09
N GLU A 35 2.65 3.61 8.85
CA GLU A 35 2.28 2.57 7.87
C GLU A 35 3.47 1.64 7.61
N ALA A 36 4.69 2.17 7.48
CA ALA A 36 5.91 1.36 7.32
C ALA A 36 6.20 0.49 8.56
N VAL A 37 6.00 1.00 9.78
CA VAL A 37 6.16 0.21 11.02
C VAL A 37 5.12 -0.91 11.10
N VAL A 38 3.85 -0.60 10.81
CA VAL A 38 2.75 -1.57 10.86
C VAL A 38 2.97 -2.66 9.82
N ASP A 39 3.32 -2.31 8.58
CA ASP A 39 3.60 -3.28 7.51
C ASP A 39 4.78 -4.20 7.87
N ARG A 40 5.88 -3.65 8.40
CA ARG A 40 7.03 -4.44 8.87
C ARG A 40 6.65 -5.42 9.98
N ILE A 41 5.84 -4.99 10.95
CA ILE A 41 5.40 -5.85 12.06
C ILE A 41 4.48 -6.95 11.54
N GLN A 42 3.52 -6.63 10.67
CA GLN A 42 2.60 -7.61 10.10
C GLN A 42 3.34 -8.64 9.23
N LYS A 43 4.24 -8.19 8.34
CA LYS A 43 5.04 -9.08 7.46
C LYS A 43 6.02 -9.98 8.22
N SER A 44 6.39 -9.62 9.45
CA SER A 44 7.21 -10.50 10.30
C SER A 44 6.52 -11.82 10.64
N ASN A 45 5.18 -11.89 10.57
CA ASN A 45 4.39 -13.05 11.00
C ASN A 45 4.72 -13.52 12.44
N VAL A 46 5.22 -12.62 13.30
CA VAL A 46 5.42 -12.89 14.74
C VAL A 46 4.08 -12.87 15.49
N PHE A 47 3.19 -11.96 15.08
CA PHE A 47 1.91 -11.72 15.72
C PHE A 47 0.76 -12.15 14.81
N SER A 48 -0.38 -12.50 15.41
CA SER A 48 -1.63 -12.67 14.69
C SER A 48 -2.13 -11.32 14.14
N ASP A 49 -3.05 -11.38 13.17
CA ASP A 49 -3.79 -10.22 12.70
C ASP A 49 -4.42 -9.48 13.89
N ASP A 50 -4.27 -8.16 13.87
CA ASP A 50 -4.68 -7.25 14.93
C ASP A 50 -5.89 -6.41 14.54
N LYS A 51 -6.51 -6.67 13.38
CA LYS A 51 -7.76 -6.00 12.95
C LYS A 51 -7.58 -4.48 12.82
N ASP A 52 -6.41 -4.06 12.30
CA ASP A 52 -5.95 -2.67 12.12
C ASP A 52 -5.77 -1.91 13.45
N TYR A 53 -5.80 -2.61 14.59
CA TYR A 53 -5.81 -2.01 15.91
C TYR A 53 -4.52 -1.25 16.22
N LEU A 54 -3.33 -1.80 15.90
CA LEU A 54 -2.06 -1.11 16.14
C LEU A 54 -1.99 0.23 15.39
N ARG A 55 -2.45 0.26 14.14
CA ARG A 55 -2.54 1.49 13.34
C ARG A 55 -3.50 2.49 13.98
N ARG A 56 -4.69 2.03 14.39
CA ARG A 56 -5.70 2.86 15.07
C ARG A 56 -5.17 3.46 16.38
N VAL A 57 -4.49 2.66 17.20
CA VAL A 57 -3.85 3.12 18.45
C VAL A 57 -2.82 4.22 18.16
N ALA A 58 -1.98 4.07 17.13
CA ALA A 58 -1.02 5.12 16.75
C ALA A 58 -1.69 6.48 16.45
N TYR A 59 -2.84 6.45 15.75
CA TYR A 59 -3.57 7.68 15.46
C TYR A 59 -4.29 8.25 16.70
N VAL A 60 -4.88 7.37 17.51
CA VAL A 60 -5.63 7.74 18.71
C VAL A 60 -4.70 8.35 19.75
N GLU A 61 -3.53 7.75 20.00
CA GLU A 61 -2.60 8.16 21.05
C GLU A 61 -1.81 9.41 20.67
N SER A 62 -1.45 9.58 19.40
CA SER A 62 -0.49 10.62 19.02
C SER A 62 -0.70 11.24 17.64
N ARG A 63 -1.80 10.95 16.94
CA ARG A 63 -2.01 11.37 15.54
C ARG A 63 -0.85 10.93 14.65
N PHE A 64 -0.47 9.65 14.72
CA PHE A 64 0.72 9.10 14.04
C PHE A 64 2.04 9.79 14.45
N GLY A 65 2.08 10.35 15.65
CA GLY A 65 3.21 11.06 16.22
C GLY A 65 3.20 12.57 15.96
N ASP A 66 2.25 13.10 15.17
CA ASP A 66 2.15 14.54 14.87
C ASP A 66 1.66 15.38 16.05
N HIS A 67 1.11 14.74 17.11
CA HIS A 67 0.72 15.45 18.32
C HIS A 67 1.95 16.02 19.05
N SER A 68 1.89 17.28 19.48
CA SER A 68 3.05 17.99 20.06
C SER A 68 3.59 17.35 21.35
N SER A 69 2.76 16.58 22.07
CA SER A 69 3.17 15.89 23.30
C SER A 69 3.73 14.48 23.09
N THR A 70 3.81 13.99 21.85
CA THR A 70 4.24 12.62 21.53
C THR A 70 5.60 12.30 22.14
N TYR A 71 6.60 13.14 21.83
CA TYR A 71 7.99 13.00 22.27
C TYR A 71 8.36 14.02 23.35
N ARG A 72 7.47 14.21 24.33
CA ARG A 72 7.69 15.14 25.46
C ARG A 72 8.92 14.74 26.28
N SER A 73 9.58 15.73 26.87
CA SER A 73 10.80 15.52 27.65
C SER A 73 10.58 14.49 28.79
N GLY A 74 11.52 13.57 28.95
CA GLY A 74 11.47 12.52 29.96
C GLY A 74 10.50 11.36 29.67
N TYR A 75 9.83 11.37 28.51
CA TYR A 75 8.92 10.31 28.09
C TYR A 75 9.45 9.58 26.85
N TYR A 76 9.36 8.25 26.86
CA TYR A 76 9.95 7.40 25.84
C TYR A 76 8.95 6.48 25.14
N GLY A 77 7.65 6.56 25.44
CA GLY A 77 6.65 5.64 24.87
C GLY A 77 6.41 5.75 23.36
N GLY A 78 7.05 6.72 22.69
CA GLY A 78 7.02 6.89 21.24
C GLY A 78 5.63 7.21 20.67
N ILE A 79 5.41 6.91 19.39
CA ILE A 79 4.14 7.16 18.70
C ILE A 79 2.96 6.46 19.40
N TRP A 80 3.17 5.26 19.92
CA TRP A 80 2.13 4.46 20.54
C TRP A 80 1.89 4.76 22.03
N GLN A 81 2.63 5.72 22.61
CA GLN A 81 2.49 6.11 24.02
C GLN A 81 2.55 4.90 24.99
N VAL A 82 3.55 4.03 24.80
CA VAL A 82 3.73 2.83 25.63
C VAL A 82 4.27 3.20 27.01
N ASP A 83 3.41 3.13 28.04
CA ASP A 83 3.80 3.42 29.42
C ASP A 83 4.45 2.21 30.13
N SER A 84 4.07 0.99 29.75
CA SER A 84 4.46 -0.25 30.42
C SER A 84 5.54 -1.03 29.69
N PHE A 85 6.62 -0.37 29.23
CA PHE A 85 7.69 -1.04 28.47
C PHE A 85 8.26 -2.28 29.17
N LYS A 86 8.48 -2.22 30.49
CA LYS A 86 9.00 -3.37 31.26
C LYS A 86 8.12 -4.63 31.14
N ALA A 87 6.80 -4.45 31.03
CA ALA A 87 5.85 -5.57 30.87
C ALA A 87 6.04 -6.32 29.54
N THR A 88 6.74 -5.71 28.57
CA THR A 88 7.09 -6.35 27.29
C THR A 88 8.37 -7.18 27.37
N GLN A 89 9.14 -7.09 28.47
CA GLN A 89 10.37 -7.84 28.70
C GLN A 89 10.17 -8.89 29.81
N GLN A 90 9.44 -8.55 30.87
CA GLN A 90 9.22 -9.42 32.02
C GLN A 90 7.81 -9.20 32.57
N ASP A 91 7.19 -10.24 33.10
CA ASP A 91 5.91 -10.12 33.78
C ASP A 91 6.08 -9.32 35.07
N TRP A 92 5.05 -8.52 35.41
CA TRP A 92 5.06 -7.59 36.55
C TRP A 92 5.38 -8.27 37.90
N ALA A 93 5.17 -9.58 38.02
CA ALA A 93 5.49 -10.36 39.21
C ALA A 93 6.83 -11.11 39.07
N GLY A 94 7.91 -10.52 39.61
CA GLY A 94 9.10 -11.27 40.01
C GLY A 94 10.21 -11.49 38.97
N ASN A 95 10.33 -10.64 37.95
CA ASN A 95 11.32 -10.80 36.86
C ASN A 95 11.20 -12.15 36.12
N VAL A 96 10.00 -12.74 36.12
CA VAL A 96 9.70 -13.98 35.40
C VAL A 96 9.24 -13.62 34.00
N THR A 97 9.69 -14.37 33.00
CA THR A 97 9.17 -14.26 31.63
C THR A 97 8.27 -15.48 31.38
N SER A 98 6.98 -15.25 31.20
CA SER A 98 5.98 -16.27 30.88
C SER A 98 6.35 -17.03 29.59
N PRO A 99 5.89 -18.28 29.42
CA PRO A 99 6.13 -19.04 28.19
C PRO A 99 5.67 -18.30 26.92
N ALA A 100 4.54 -17.59 27.01
CA ALA A 100 4.03 -16.78 25.90
C ALA A 100 4.99 -15.64 25.53
N LEU A 101 5.47 -14.89 26.52
CA LEU A 101 6.40 -13.79 26.29
C LEU A 101 7.77 -14.28 25.81
N LYS A 102 8.29 -15.40 26.36
CA LYS A 102 9.50 -16.06 25.86
C LYS A 102 9.38 -16.46 24.39
N LYS A 103 8.22 -16.99 23.98
CA LYS A 103 7.96 -17.33 22.58
C LYS A 103 7.99 -16.08 21.69
N ILE A 104 7.35 -14.98 22.12
CA ILE A 104 7.38 -13.71 21.38
C ILE A 104 8.82 -13.21 21.22
N HIS A 105 9.63 -13.19 22.29
CA HIS A 105 11.04 -12.77 22.21
C HIS A 105 11.85 -13.63 21.25
N LYS A 106 11.67 -14.95 21.30
CA LYS A 106 12.30 -15.89 20.40
C LYS A 106 11.92 -15.60 18.94
N ASP A 107 10.62 -15.45 18.66
CA ASP A 107 10.12 -15.21 17.30
C ASP A 107 10.62 -13.84 16.77
N ILE A 108 10.67 -12.80 17.61
CA ILE A 108 11.26 -11.50 17.26
C ILE A 108 12.75 -11.66 16.92
N LYS A 109 13.51 -12.41 17.74
CA LYS A 109 14.94 -12.64 17.47
C LYS A 109 15.16 -13.41 16.17
N GLU A 110 14.37 -14.46 15.93
CA GLU A 110 14.52 -15.29 14.73
C GLU A 110 14.07 -14.58 13.44
N LYS A 111 13.00 -13.78 13.50
CA LYS A 111 12.38 -13.18 12.30
C LYS A 111 12.76 -11.73 12.03
N MET A 112 13.22 -11.01 13.05
CA MET A 112 13.57 -9.58 12.95
C MET A 112 15.00 -9.27 13.42
N ASP A 113 15.76 -10.28 13.85
CA ASP A 113 17.12 -10.17 14.41
C ASP A 113 17.26 -9.19 15.60
N ILE A 114 16.18 -8.97 16.34
CA ILE A 114 16.17 -8.09 17.51
C ILE A 114 16.21 -8.92 18.78
N ASP A 115 17.24 -8.69 19.61
CA ASP A 115 17.22 -9.18 20.99
C ASP A 115 16.41 -8.21 21.85
N TRP A 116 15.13 -8.52 22.02
CA TRP A 116 14.19 -7.65 22.74
C TRP A 116 14.60 -7.39 24.20
N MET A 117 15.36 -8.31 24.82
CA MET A 117 15.83 -8.14 26.20
C MET A 117 16.97 -7.10 26.32
N GLN A 118 17.62 -6.74 25.21
CA GLN A 118 18.66 -5.71 25.17
C GLN A 118 18.13 -4.33 24.78
N VAL A 119 16.86 -4.24 24.37
CA VAL A 119 16.20 -2.97 24.04
C VAL A 119 16.03 -2.16 25.31
N ASN A 120 16.43 -0.89 25.27
CA ASN A 120 16.26 0.03 26.39
C ASN A 120 15.10 0.98 26.13
N ARG A 121 14.61 1.65 27.18
CA ARG A 121 13.47 2.58 27.03
C ARG A 121 13.78 3.69 26.02
N GLU A 122 15.02 4.14 25.91
CA GLU A 122 15.45 5.18 24.98
C GLU A 122 15.25 4.77 23.50
N ASP A 123 15.32 3.47 23.20
CA ASP A 123 15.09 2.96 21.85
C ASP A 123 13.64 3.14 21.40
N LEU A 124 12.67 3.24 22.32
CA LEU A 124 11.26 3.48 21.96
C LEU A 124 11.03 4.90 21.39
N LEU A 125 12.02 5.80 21.44
CA LEU A 125 11.98 7.02 20.63
C LEU A 125 11.99 6.73 19.13
N LYS A 126 12.48 5.56 18.72
CA LYS A 126 12.42 5.08 17.34
C LYS A 126 11.04 4.45 17.09
N PRO A 127 10.31 4.85 16.04
CA PRO A 127 8.96 4.35 15.76
C PRO A 127 8.82 2.83 15.72
N PHE A 128 9.78 2.13 15.11
CA PHE A 128 9.73 0.67 15.00
C PHE A 128 9.76 -0.03 16.36
N TYR A 129 10.60 0.45 17.28
CA TYR A 129 10.70 -0.13 18.63
C TYR A 129 9.49 0.22 19.50
N SER A 130 8.95 1.44 19.42
CA SER A 130 7.71 1.76 20.14
C SER A 130 6.49 1.01 19.58
N GLY A 131 6.40 0.84 18.26
CA GLY A 131 5.36 0.02 17.63
C GLY A 131 5.47 -1.46 18.02
N LEU A 132 6.68 -2.01 18.06
CA LEU A 132 6.92 -3.38 18.49
C LEU A 132 6.58 -3.56 19.98
N ALA A 133 6.95 -2.62 20.85
CA ALA A 133 6.57 -2.63 22.26
C ALA A 133 5.05 -2.62 22.45
N ALA A 134 4.35 -1.75 21.70
CA ALA A 134 2.89 -1.68 21.72
C ALA A 134 2.26 -3.01 21.25
N ARG A 135 2.77 -3.60 20.16
CA ARG A 135 2.24 -4.86 19.63
C ARG A 135 2.45 -6.04 20.59
N ILE A 136 3.61 -6.11 21.27
CA ILE A 136 3.86 -7.12 22.32
C ILE A 136 2.85 -6.95 23.46
N TYR A 137 2.65 -5.73 23.94
CA TYR A 137 1.69 -5.44 25.00
C TYR A 137 0.26 -5.84 24.60
N ILE A 138 -0.15 -5.51 23.37
CA ILE A 138 -1.44 -5.91 22.80
C ILE A 138 -1.56 -7.44 22.75
N ALA A 139 -0.52 -8.16 22.30
CA ALA A 139 -0.52 -9.62 22.22
C ALA A 139 -0.68 -10.28 23.60
N LEU A 140 -0.03 -9.74 24.63
CA LEU A 140 -0.20 -10.21 26.01
C LEU A 140 -1.60 -9.92 26.56
N THR A 141 -2.18 -8.79 26.16
CA THR A 141 -3.55 -8.43 26.52
C THR A 141 -4.54 -9.39 25.86
N GLU A 142 -4.36 -9.71 24.57
CA GLU A 142 -5.20 -10.68 23.85
C GLU A 142 -5.25 -12.04 24.57
N LYS A 143 -4.08 -12.51 25.02
CA LYS A 143 -3.95 -13.77 25.75
C LYS A 143 -4.63 -13.77 27.12
N SER A 144 -4.65 -12.63 27.81
CA SER A 144 -5.13 -12.54 29.20
C SER A 144 -6.56 -12.02 29.31
N ARG A 145 -7.06 -11.28 28.32
CA ARG A 145 -8.34 -10.56 28.35
C ARG A 145 -9.31 -10.94 27.23
N GLY A 146 -8.87 -11.76 26.28
CA GLY A 146 -9.66 -12.14 25.10
C GLY A 146 -9.25 -11.37 23.84
N PRO A 147 -9.76 -11.78 22.67
CA PRO A 147 -9.32 -11.25 21.38
C PRO A 147 -9.64 -9.76 21.23
N ILE A 148 -8.86 -9.07 20.38
CA ILE A 148 -9.18 -7.71 19.93
C ILE A 148 -10.56 -7.73 19.25
N PRO A 149 -11.50 -6.85 19.62
CA PRO A 149 -12.80 -6.77 18.95
C PRO A 149 -12.68 -6.41 17.46
N ASP A 150 -13.62 -6.90 16.64
CA ASP A 150 -13.65 -6.65 15.19
C ASP A 150 -14.28 -5.31 14.82
N ASP A 151 -15.07 -4.72 15.72
CA ASP A 151 -15.77 -3.45 15.56
C ASP A 151 -15.06 -2.31 16.32
N ILE A 152 -15.21 -1.09 15.81
CA ILE A 152 -14.57 0.12 16.37
C ILE A 152 -15.06 0.40 17.79
N ALA A 153 -16.35 0.22 18.07
CA ALA A 153 -16.91 0.48 19.41
C ALA A 153 -16.39 -0.52 20.46
N GLY A 154 -16.19 -1.78 20.07
CA GLY A 154 -15.51 -2.80 20.86
C GLY A 154 -14.05 -2.46 21.07
N GLN A 155 -13.33 -2.04 20.02
CA GLN A 155 -11.94 -1.62 20.13
C GLN A 155 -11.76 -0.38 21.01
N ASP A 156 -12.74 0.54 21.05
CA ASP A 156 -12.76 1.68 21.95
C ASP A 156 -12.79 1.24 23.42
N ARG A 157 -13.71 0.34 23.77
CA ARG A 157 -13.76 -0.25 25.12
C ARG A 157 -12.47 -1.00 25.45
N TYR A 158 -12.00 -1.84 24.53
CA TYR A 158 -10.77 -2.61 24.70
C TYR A 158 -9.54 -1.70 24.93
N TRP A 159 -9.44 -0.62 24.15
CA TRP A 159 -8.42 0.41 24.32
C TRP A 159 -8.51 1.07 25.69
N LYS A 160 -9.69 1.52 26.11
CA LYS A 160 -9.85 2.22 27.38
C LYS A 160 -9.63 1.32 28.60
N ASP A 161 -10.07 0.07 28.51
CA ASP A 161 -9.96 -0.90 29.60
C ASP A 161 -8.51 -1.35 29.80
N TRP A 162 -7.77 -1.58 28.71
CA TRP A 162 -6.52 -2.35 28.78
C TRP A 162 -5.28 -1.62 28.26
N TYR A 163 -5.42 -0.65 27.35
CA TYR A 163 -4.29 0.10 26.78
C TYR A 163 -4.14 1.47 27.43
N ASN A 164 -5.16 2.33 27.30
CA ASN A 164 -5.27 3.65 27.92
C ASN A 164 -6.02 3.56 29.26
N THR A 165 -5.56 2.67 30.15
CA THR A 165 -6.21 2.26 31.42
C THR A 165 -6.67 3.44 32.33
N LYS A 166 -7.11 3.18 33.57
CA LYS A 166 -7.56 4.25 34.50
C LYS A 166 -6.55 5.39 34.70
N ALA A 167 -5.26 5.14 34.56
CA ALA A 167 -4.22 6.17 34.63
C ALA A 167 -4.16 7.06 33.37
N GLY A 168 -4.62 6.54 32.23
CA GLY A 168 -4.75 7.25 30.97
C GLY A 168 -5.90 8.26 30.97
N LYS A 169 -5.65 9.41 30.34
CA LYS A 169 -6.61 10.54 30.29
C LYS A 169 -7.76 10.34 29.30
N GLY A 170 -7.68 9.32 28.44
CA GLY A 170 -8.71 9.01 27.46
C GLY A 170 -10.02 8.57 28.10
N LYS A 171 -11.13 8.80 27.40
CA LYS A 171 -12.48 8.38 27.79
C LYS A 171 -13.05 7.39 26.78
N TYR A 172 -14.04 6.59 27.21
CA TYR A 172 -14.84 5.82 26.26
C TYR A 172 -15.47 6.75 25.22
N GLY A 173 -15.44 6.32 23.96
CA GLY A 173 -15.83 7.08 22.77
C GLY A 173 -14.70 7.90 22.15
N ASP A 174 -13.60 8.20 22.86
CA ASP A 174 -12.49 8.97 22.28
C ASP A 174 -11.77 8.18 21.17
N PHE A 175 -11.57 6.87 21.37
CA PHE A 175 -10.92 6.03 20.36
C PHE A 175 -11.81 5.94 19.13
N GLU A 176 -13.09 5.63 19.32
CA GLU A 176 -14.06 5.54 18.21
C GLU A 176 -14.11 6.84 17.41
N SER A 177 -14.29 7.98 18.06
CA SER A 177 -14.39 9.29 17.41
C SER A 177 -13.15 9.59 16.54
N ARG A 178 -11.95 9.35 17.10
CA ARG A 178 -10.67 9.59 16.41
C ARG A 178 -10.44 8.60 15.28
N VAL A 179 -10.82 7.35 15.44
CA VAL A 179 -10.73 6.35 14.36
C VAL A 179 -11.67 6.72 13.22
N ARG A 180 -12.91 7.15 13.50
CA ARG A 180 -13.85 7.60 12.46
C ARG A 180 -13.33 8.83 11.69
N GLU A 181 -12.66 9.77 12.37
CA GLU A 181 -11.93 10.88 11.73
C GLU A 181 -10.84 10.36 10.75
N MET A 182 -10.01 9.42 11.21
CA MET A 182 -8.95 8.81 10.41
C MET A 182 -9.51 8.07 9.19
N LEU A 183 -10.54 7.24 9.37
CA LEU A 183 -11.14 6.46 8.28
C LEU A 183 -11.80 7.36 7.25
N LYS A 184 -12.43 8.47 7.67
CA LYS A 184 -12.95 9.47 6.74
C LYS A 184 -11.86 10.04 5.83
N LYS A 185 -10.65 10.28 6.37
CA LYS A 185 -9.49 10.69 5.58
C LYS A 185 -8.99 9.58 4.64
N ASP A 186 -9.03 8.33 5.08
CA ASP A 186 -8.65 7.18 4.24
C ASP A 186 -9.62 6.96 3.06
N MET A 187 -10.87 7.39 3.24
CA MET A 187 -11.95 7.29 2.24
C MET A 187 -12.09 8.53 1.36
N THR A 188 -11.20 9.52 1.46
CA THR A 188 -11.20 10.63 0.51
C THR A 188 -10.99 10.10 -0.91
N ARG A 189 -11.64 10.78 -1.87
CA ARG A 189 -11.57 10.41 -3.27
C ARG A 189 -10.14 10.57 -3.75
N SER A 190 -9.48 9.45 -3.99
CA SER A 190 -8.06 9.37 -4.33
C SER A 190 -7.78 8.03 -5.02
N GLY A 191 -6.53 7.81 -5.39
CA GLY A 191 -6.05 6.48 -5.76
C GLY A 191 -5.74 6.31 -7.25
N GLY A 192 -5.06 5.21 -7.52
CA GLY A 192 -4.39 4.93 -8.78
C GLY A 192 -5.27 4.37 -9.88
N ARG A 193 -4.70 4.39 -11.09
CA ARG A 193 -5.23 3.71 -12.27
C ARG A 193 -5.44 2.23 -11.96
N ILE A 194 -6.70 1.79 -11.92
CA ILE A 194 -7.09 0.42 -11.54
C ILE A 194 -8.34 -0.03 -12.31
N ASP A 195 -8.46 -1.32 -12.55
CA ASP A 195 -9.68 -1.99 -13.00
C ASP A 195 -10.18 -2.90 -11.87
N LEU A 196 -11.32 -2.56 -11.28
CA LEU A 196 -11.87 -3.24 -10.11
C LEU A 196 -13.24 -3.86 -10.41
N MET A 197 -13.36 -5.17 -10.22
CA MET A 197 -14.65 -5.85 -10.19
C MET A 197 -15.02 -6.19 -8.75
N MET A 198 -16.17 -5.68 -8.29
CA MET A 198 -16.74 -6.02 -6.99
C MET A 198 -17.76 -7.14 -7.21
N VAL A 199 -17.47 -8.32 -6.69
CA VAL A 199 -18.28 -9.54 -6.87
C VAL A 199 -19.02 -9.78 -5.56
N ILE A 200 -20.32 -9.53 -5.55
CA ILE A 200 -21.14 -9.50 -4.33
C ILE A 200 -22.05 -10.72 -4.32
N ASP A 201 -21.99 -11.47 -3.23
CA ASP A 201 -22.91 -12.56 -2.97
C ASP A 201 -24.31 -12.01 -2.70
N GLY A 202 -25.30 -12.55 -3.40
CA GLY A 202 -26.72 -12.25 -3.28
C GLY A 202 -27.55 -13.48 -2.92
N SER A 203 -26.92 -14.49 -2.32
CA SER A 203 -27.58 -15.72 -1.90
C SER A 203 -28.52 -15.51 -0.71
N GLY A 204 -29.46 -16.44 -0.54
CA GLY A 204 -30.53 -16.38 0.47
C GLY A 204 -30.05 -16.40 1.93
N SER A 205 -28.83 -16.88 2.21
CA SER A 205 -28.28 -16.90 3.58
C SER A 205 -27.99 -15.51 4.13
N ILE A 206 -27.73 -14.55 3.25
CA ILE A 206 -27.38 -13.17 3.62
C ILE A 206 -28.60 -12.46 4.22
N GLY A 207 -29.76 -12.62 3.59
CA GLY A 207 -30.95 -11.85 3.91
C GLY A 207 -30.91 -10.40 3.38
N ARG A 208 -32.11 -9.82 3.22
CA ARG A 208 -32.30 -8.53 2.54
C ARG A 208 -31.57 -7.36 3.19
N ASP A 209 -31.65 -7.25 4.52
CA ASP A 209 -31.07 -6.10 5.25
C ASP A 209 -29.54 -6.13 5.20
N SER A 210 -28.95 -7.30 5.42
CA SER A 210 -27.50 -7.48 5.31
C SER A 210 -26.99 -7.27 3.89
N PHE A 211 -27.71 -7.74 2.88
CA PHE A 211 -27.38 -7.45 1.48
C PHE A 211 -27.40 -5.95 1.20
N LYS A 212 -28.40 -5.22 1.72
CA LYS A 212 -28.45 -3.75 1.61
C LYS A 212 -27.24 -3.09 2.28
N THR A 213 -26.85 -3.51 3.48
CA THR A 213 -25.64 -3.01 4.16
C THR A 213 -24.37 -3.33 3.37
N ALA A 214 -24.31 -4.49 2.70
CA ALA A 214 -23.23 -4.84 1.77
C ALA A 214 -23.14 -3.85 0.62
N LEU A 215 -24.26 -3.58 -0.06
CA LEU A 215 -24.32 -2.61 -1.15
C LEU A 215 -23.93 -1.21 -0.70
N ASP A 216 -24.39 -0.75 0.46
CA ASP A 216 -24.03 0.57 1.00
C ASP A 216 -22.52 0.66 1.29
N SER A 217 -21.92 -0.40 1.84
CA SER A 217 -20.47 -0.46 2.08
C SER A 217 -19.68 -0.45 0.77
N VAL A 218 -20.06 -1.31 -0.18
CA VAL A 218 -19.42 -1.41 -1.49
C VAL A 218 -19.57 -0.12 -2.31
N ALA A 219 -20.72 0.56 -2.22
CA ALA A 219 -20.92 1.90 -2.78
C ALA A 219 -19.99 2.92 -2.13
N GLY A 220 -19.83 2.89 -0.80
CA GLY A 220 -18.85 3.72 -0.09
C GLY A 220 -17.43 3.52 -0.60
N MET A 221 -17.02 2.26 -0.81
CA MET A 221 -15.73 1.92 -1.43
C MET A 221 -15.61 2.53 -2.83
N ALA A 222 -16.59 2.28 -3.70
CA ALA A 222 -16.58 2.71 -5.08
C ALA A 222 -16.45 4.24 -5.21
N GLY A 223 -17.14 5.00 -4.35
CA GLY A 223 -17.07 6.46 -4.33
C GLY A 223 -15.73 7.04 -3.87
N SER A 224 -14.89 6.22 -3.22
CA SER A 224 -13.56 6.63 -2.76
C SER A 224 -12.49 6.63 -3.86
N PHE A 225 -12.80 6.09 -5.05
CA PHE A 225 -11.89 6.06 -6.20
C PHE A 225 -12.14 7.24 -7.15
N ASP A 226 -11.07 7.75 -7.77
CA ASP A 226 -11.18 8.71 -8.87
C ASP A 226 -11.55 7.98 -10.18
N ARG A 227 -12.78 8.21 -10.64
CA ARG A 227 -13.35 7.61 -11.87
C ARG A 227 -12.64 8.00 -13.17
N ARG A 228 -11.76 9.01 -13.15
CA ARG A 228 -10.90 9.33 -14.31
C ARG A 228 -9.81 8.28 -14.54
N GLN A 229 -9.45 7.53 -13.50
CA GLN A 229 -8.35 6.57 -13.53
C GLN A 229 -8.82 5.15 -13.21
N ALA A 230 -9.84 5.02 -12.37
CA ALA A 230 -10.42 3.75 -11.97
C ALA A 230 -11.64 3.39 -12.83
N ASN A 231 -11.62 2.19 -13.41
CA ASN A 231 -12.83 1.52 -13.88
C ASN A 231 -13.34 0.63 -12.76
N ILE A 232 -14.64 0.71 -12.48
CA ILE A 232 -15.27 -0.12 -11.45
C ILE A 232 -16.56 -0.68 -12.00
N GLY A 233 -16.66 -2.01 -11.97
CA GLY A 233 -17.86 -2.78 -12.28
C GLY A 233 -18.33 -3.62 -11.08
N VAL A 234 -19.54 -4.14 -11.20
CA VAL A 234 -20.18 -4.96 -10.17
C VAL A 234 -20.79 -6.20 -10.81
N VAL A 235 -20.51 -7.34 -10.18
CA VAL A 235 -21.18 -8.60 -10.40
C VAL A 235 -21.96 -8.93 -9.15
N VAL A 236 -23.19 -9.41 -9.31
CA VAL A 236 -23.92 -10.06 -8.22
C VAL A 236 -24.14 -11.52 -8.60
N PHE A 237 -23.81 -12.42 -7.69
CA PHE A 237 -23.98 -13.85 -7.89
C PHE A 237 -24.92 -14.48 -6.87
N SER A 238 -25.66 -15.48 -7.31
CA SER A 238 -26.50 -16.37 -6.50
C SER A 238 -26.47 -17.75 -7.16
N ASP A 239 -27.57 -18.29 -7.72
CA ASP A 239 -27.52 -19.54 -8.53
C ASP A 239 -26.74 -19.33 -9.85
N GLY A 240 -26.89 -18.14 -10.43
CA GLY A 240 -26.09 -17.64 -11.56
C GLY A 240 -25.36 -16.35 -11.21
N ALA A 241 -24.87 -15.63 -12.22
CA ALA A 241 -24.25 -14.32 -12.05
C ALA A 241 -24.86 -13.29 -13.01
N ALA A 242 -25.10 -12.09 -12.50
CA ALA A 242 -25.50 -10.92 -13.27
C ALA A 242 -24.40 -9.86 -13.18
N VAL A 243 -24.30 -9.01 -14.21
CA VAL A 243 -23.38 -7.85 -14.25
C VAL A 243 -24.22 -6.57 -14.25
N PRO A 244 -24.73 -6.09 -13.09
CA PRO A 244 -25.52 -4.85 -13.04
C PRO A 244 -24.75 -3.62 -13.52
N ILE A 245 -23.42 -3.63 -13.38
CA ILE A 245 -22.55 -2.54 -13.78
C ILE A 245 -21.33 -3.16 -14.49
N SER A 246 -21.26 -2.98 -15.81
CA SER A 246 -20.08 -3.40 -16.60
C SER A 246 -18.81 -2.70 -16.11
N LEU A 247 -17.66 -3.34 -16.25
CA LEU A 247 -16.37 -2.78 -15.81
C LEU A 247 -16.08 -1.45 -16.51
N VAL A 248 -16.31 -1.39 -17.82
CA VAL A 248 -16.21 -0.17 -18.61
C VAL A 248 -17.60 0.48 -18.69
N ASN A 249 -17.75 1.61 -18.03
CA ASN A 249 -18.99 2.38 -17.99
C ASN A 249 -18.68 3.89 -17.87
N ASN A 250 -19.69 4.72 -18.16
CA ASN A 250 -19.56 6.18 -18.14
C ASN A 250 -20.23 6.82 -16.91
N LEU A 251 -20.47 6.04 -15.84
CA LEU A 251 -21.10 6.56 -14.63
C LEU A 251 -20.14 7.51 -13.90
N THR A 252 -20.68 8.63 -13.44
CA THR A 252 -20.01 9.46 -12.43
C THR A 252 -19.83 8.69 -11.12
N ALA A 253 -19.00 9.20 -10.21
CA ALA A 253 -18.81 8.55 -8.90
C ALA A 253 -20.16 8.48 -8.14
N GLU A 254 -20.95 9.54 -8.19
CA GLU A 254 -22.25 9.64 -7.52
C GLU A 254 -23.28 8.70 -8.15
N GLU A 255 -23.38 8.65 -9.48
CA GLU A 255 -24.28 7.71 -10.19
C GLU A 255 -23.89 6.26 -9.95
N LEU A 256 -22.59 5.95 -9.91
CA LEU A 256 -22.09 4.62 -9.59
C LEU A 256 -22.57 4.18 -8.20
N GLN A 257 -22.42 5.04 -7.19
CA GLN A 257 -22.86 4.74 -5.83
C GLN A 257 -24.37 4.48 -5.78
N GLN A 258 -25.17 5.35 -6.39
CA GLN A 258 -26.61 5.20 -6.44
C GLN A 258 -27.03 3.92 -7.16
N THR A 259 -26.36 3.59 -8.28
CA THR A 259 -26.64 2.38 -9.06
C THR A 259 -26.34 1.13 -8.22
N ILE A 260 -25.20 1.09 -7.52
CA ILE A 260 -24.85 0.00 -6.61
C ILE A 260 -25.92 -0.18 -5.53
N GLN A 261 -26.33 0.91 -4.88
CA GLN A 261 -27.34 0.88 -3.81
C GLN A 261 -28.73 0.44 -4.28
N SER A 262 -29.00 0.51 -5.58
CA SER A 262 -30.28 0.12 -6.20
C SER A 262 -30.32 -1.34 -6.69
N ILE A 263 -29.22 -2.08 -6.58
CA ILE A 263 -29.16 -3.46 -7.07
C ILE A 263 -30.18 -4.33 -6.33
N THR A 264 -30.99 -5.07 -7.10
CA THR A 264 -32.04 -5.93 -6.55
C THR A 264 -31.43 -7.19 -5.94
N TYR A 265 -31.89 -7.54 -4.73
CA TYR A 265 -31.48 -8.76 -4.03
C TYR A 265 -32.04 -10.01 -4.74
N PRO A 266 -31.18 -10.93 -5.24
CA PRO A 266 -31.62 -12.12 -5.97
C PRO A 266 -32.32 -13.18 -5.09
N ASP A 267 -31.80 -13.45 -3.89
CA ASP A 267 -32.35 -14.41 -2.92
C ASP A 267 -32.43 -15.87 -3.44
N ASP A 268 -31.29 -16.41 -3.89
CA ASP A 268 -31.17 -17.79 -4.41
C ASP A 268 -29.91 -18.51 -3.88
N ALA A 269 -29.43 -19.57 -4.53
CA ALA A 269 -28.26 -20.38 -4.13
C ALA A 269 -26.91 -19.61 -4.21
N THR A 270 -25.76 -20.29 -3.99
CA THR A 270 -24.43 -19.66 -3.90
C THR A 270 -23.44 -20.26 -4.92
N ASN A 271 -23.23 -19.58 -6.04
CA ASN A 271 -22.35 -19.98 -7.14
C ASN A 271 -21.18 -19.00 -7.33
N THR A 272 -20.23 -19.03 -6.41
CA THR A 272 -19.02 -18.18 -6.41
C THR A 272 -18.20 -18.31 -7.70
N TYR A 273 -18.14 -19.51 -8.30
CA TYR A 273 -17.47 -19.73 -9.59
C TYR A 273 -18.09 -18.87 -10.70
N ALA A 274 -19.43 -18.84 -10.82
CA ALA A 274 -20.10 -18.02 -11.82
C ALA A 274 -19.82 -16.52 -11.61
N GLY A 275 -19.81 -16.07 -10.35
CA GLY A 275 -19.48 -14.68 -10.00
C GLY A 275 -18.08 -14.28 -10.45
N ILE A 276 -17.07 -15.09 -10.12
CA ILE A 276 -15.67 -14.83 -10.51
C ILE A 276 -15.51 -14.91 -12.03
N MET A 277 -16.09 -15.91 -12.69
CA MET A 277 -15.97 -16.04 -14.15
C MET A 277 -16.67 -14.91 -14.92
N ALA A 278 -17.79 -14.39 -14.40
CA ALA A 278 -18.42 -13.20 -14.98
C ALA A 278 -17.49 -11.98 -14.89
N ALA A 279 -16.82 -11.78 -13.75
CA ALA A 279 -15.83 -10.72 -13.61
C ALA A 279 -14.62 -10.93 -14.55
N VAL A 280 -14.10 -12.16 -14.67
CA VAL A 280 -13.04 -12.50 -15.64
C VAL A 280 -13.46 -12.16 -17.08
N GLY A 281 -14.72 -12.40 -17.44
CA GLY A 281 -15.29 -12.00 -18.72
C GLY A 281 -15.19 -10.49 -19.00
N GLU A 282 -15.52 -9.67 -18.01
CA GLU A 282 -15.41 -8.21 -18.11
C GLU A 282 -13.94 -7.75 -18.30
N PHE A 283 -12.99 -8.38 -17.61
CA PHE A 283 -11.56 -8.11 -17.82
C PHE A 283 -11.08 -8.55 -19.20
N ARG A 284 -11.57 -9.67 -19.72
CA ARG A 284 -11.26 -10.15 -21.07
C ARG A 284 -11.76 -9.18 -22.14
N ALA A 285 -12.86 -8.48 -21.90
CA ALA A 285 -13.39 -7.46 -22.79
C ALA A 285 -12.66 -6.10 -22.75
N LEU A 286 -11.71 -5.90 -21.82
CA LEU A 286 -10.97 -4.64 -21.76
C LEU A 286 -10.18 -4.34 -23.05
N PRO A 287 -10.09 -3.05 -23.45
CA PRO A 287 -9.26 -2.63 -24.57
C PRO A 287 -7.81 -3.10 -24.45
N ALA A 288 -7.21 -3.48 -25.59
CA ALA A 288 -5.86 -4.04 -25.64
C ALA A 288 -4.78 -3.07 -25.15
N ASP A 289 -4.93 -1.77 -25.44
CA ASP A 289 -4.05 -0.70 -24.98
C ASP A 289 -4.08 -0.55 -23.46
N ARG A 290 -5.27 -0.66 -22.84
CA ARG A 290 -5.42 -0.64 -21.38
C ARG A 290 -4.76 -1.85 -20.73
N LYS A 291 -4.92 -3.04 -21.30
CA LYS A 291 -4.21 -4.25 -20.83
C LYS A 291 -2.69 -4.09 -20.95
N ALA A 292 -2.21 -3.57 -22.08
CA ALA A 292 -0.79 -3.35 -22.33
C ALA A 292 -0.16 -2.29 -21.40
N ALA A 293 -0.95 -1.33 -20.91
CA ALA A 293 -0.51 -0.32 -19.96
C ALA A 293 -0.21 -0.88 -18.55
N GLY A 294 -0.55 -2.15 -18.28
CA GLY A 294 -0.25 -2.80 -17.01
C GLY A 294 -1.13 -2.35 -15.85
N VAL A 295 -2.33 -1.84 -16.14
CA VAL A 295 -3.35 -1.46 -15.15
C VAL A 295 -3.65 -2.64 -14.22
N PRO A 296 -3.59 -2.48 -12.89
CA PRO A 296 -3.92 -3.57 -11.99
C PRO A 296 -5.38 -3.98 -12.18
N ARG A 297 -5.61 -5.29 -12.30
CA ARG A 297 -6.94 -5.88 -12.43
C ARG A 297 -7.22 -6.65 -11.16
N VAL A 298 -8.25 -6.24 -10.44
CA VAL A 298 -8.56 -6.74 -9.09
C VAL A 298 -9.99 -7.20 -9.01
N ILE A 299 -10.21 -8.39 -8.46
CA ILE A 299 -11.52 -8.90 -8.06
C ILE A 299 -11.59 -8.86 -6.54
N ASN A 300 -12.63 -8.22 -6.01
CA ASN A 300 -12.98 -8.26 -4.60
C ASN A 300 -14.28 -9.04 -4.42
N VAL A 301 -14.21 -10.26 -3.86
CA VAL A 301 -15.36 -11.15 -3.64
C VAL A 301 -15.91 -10.99 -2.23
N PHE A 302 -17.15 -10.54 -2.08
CA PHE A 302 -17.85 -10.38 -0.80
C PHE A 302 -18.86 -11.51 -0.65
N THR A 303 -18.69 -12.40 0.33
CA THR A 303 -19.53 -13.58 0.53
C THR A 303 -19.63 -13.95 2.01
N ASP A 304 -20.77 -14.49 2.44
CA ASP A 304 -21.02 -14.99 3.79
C ASP A 304 -20.89 -16.51 3.91
N GLY A 305 -20.86 -17.23 2.79
CA GLY A 305 -21.26 -18.62 2.76
C GLY A 305 -20.38 -19.54 1.92
N LYS A 306 -20.78 -20.81 1.93
CA LYS A 306 -20.14 -21.89 1.20
C LYS A 306 -20.76 -22.03 -0.19
N HIS A 307 -19.90 -22.03 -1.19
CA HIS A 307 -20.17 -22.48 -2.54
C HIS A 307 -20.92 -23.80 -2.51
N ASN A 308 -22.14 -23.80 -3.04
CA ASN A 308 -23.04 -24.95 -2.99
C ASN A 308 -23.61 -25.30 -4.38
N ARG A 309 -23.28 -24.52 -5.42
CA ARG A 309 -23.69 -24.71 -6.80
C ARG A 309 -22.57 -24.41 -7.77
N GLY A 310 -22.42 -25.23 -8.80
CA GLY A 310 -21.50 -24.99 -9.90
C GLY A 310 -20.19 -25.77 -9.78
N ARG A 311 -19.18 -25.30 -10.49
CA ARG A 311 -17.81 -25.84 -10.44
C ARG A 311 -17.08 -25.22 -9.26
N ASP A 312 -16.09 -25.92 -8.73
CA ASP A 312 -15.19 -25.41 -7.69
C ASP A 312 -14.64 -24.00 -8.04
N PRO A 313 -14.82 -22.99 -7.17
CA PRO A 313 -14.30 -21.63 -7.35
C PRO A 313 -12.80 -21.54 -7.60
N ALA A 314 -12.01 -22.53 -7.15
CA ALA A 314 -10.56 -22.59 -7.40
C ALA A 314 -10.22 -22.54 -8.89
N TYR A 315 -11.04 -23.14 -9.76
CA TYR A 315 -10.84 -23.06 -11.20
C TYR A 315 -11.05 -21.64 -11.75
N ALA A 316 -12.01 -20.89 -11.21
CA ALA A 316 -12.23 -19.51 -11.64
C ALA A 316 -11.07 -18.60 -11.18
N ALA A 317 -10.53 -18.84 -10.00
CA ALA A 317 -9.34 -18.14 -9.51
C ALA A 317 -8.07 -18.50 -10.30
N GLU A 318 -7.94 -19.74 -10.76
CA GLU A 318 -6.86 -20.15 -11.68
C GLU A 318 -6.97 -19.39 -13.01
N GLU A 319 -8.17 -19.31 -13.59
CA GLU A 319 -8.42 -18.53 -14.81
C GLU A 319 -8.14 -17.04 -14.61
N ALA A 320 -8.56 -16.46 -13.48
CA ALA A 320 -8.24 -15.09 -13.12
C ALA A 320 -6.72 -14.88 -13.01
N THR A 321 -6.01 -15.82 -12.41
CA THR A 321 -4.55 -15.78 -12.26
C THR A 321 -3.84 -15.84 -13.61
N LYS A 322 -4.28 -16.70 -14.55
CA LYS A 322 -3.75 -16.77 -15.92
C LYS A 322 -3.90 -15.44 -16.66
N GLU A 323 -5.01 -14.76 -16.42
CA GLU A 323 -5.26 -13.43 -16.96
C GLU A 323 -4.45 -12.34 -16.25
N GLY A 324 -3.73 -12.63 -15.15
CA GLY A 324 -3.01 -11.63 -14.35
C GLY A 324 -3.92 -10.77 -13.47
N ILE A 325 -5.05 -11.33 -13.02
CA ILE A 325 -6.03 -10.67 -12.14
C ILE A 325 -5.78 -11.11 -10.70
N VAL A 326 -5.74 -10.16 -9.77
CA VAL A 326 -5.60 -10.43 -8.33
C VAL A 326 -6.99 -10.62 -7.72
N CYS A 327 -7.25 -11.80 -7.13
CA CYS A 327 -8.49 -12.09 -6.42
C CYS A 327 -8.29 -11.95 -4.90
N ASN A 328 -9.16 -11.16 -4.28
CA ASN A 328 -9.29 -11.01 -2.84
C ASN A 328 -10.64 -11.56 -2.37
N ALA A 329 -10.68 -12.09 -1.15
CA ALA A 329 -11.87 -12.64 -0.54
C ALA A 329 -12.25 -11.89 0.74
N PHE A 330 -13.54 -11.61 0.90
CA PHE A 330 -14.14 -10.92 2.04
C PHE A 330 -15.26 -11.80 2.59
N GLY A 331 -14.91 -12.60 3.60
CA GLY A 331 -15.86 -13.43 4.34
C GLY A 331 -16.64 -12.59 5.36
N ILE A 332 -17.96 -12.70 5.37
CA ILE A 332 -18.83 -11.92 6.26
C ILE A 332 -19.74 -12.84 7.07
N GLY A 333 -19.64 -12.84 8.40
CA GLY A 333 -20.41 -13.73 9.27
C GLY A 333 -19.57 -14.44 10.33
N TYR A 334 -20.25 -14.95 11.36
CA TYR A 334 -19.63 -15.70 12.46
C TYR A 334 -19.71 -17.22 12.27
N GLU A 335 -20.83 -17.71 11.72
CA GLU A 335 -21.07 -19.13 11.42
C GLU A 335 -21.11 -19.31 9.90
N GLY A 336 -20.30 -20.23 9.36
CA GLY A 336 -20.39 -20.63 7.94
C GLY A 336 -19.24 -20.23 7.03
N ILE A 337 -18.41 -19.23 7.39
CA ILE A 337 -17.21 -18.90 6.62
C ILE A 337 -16.18 -20.01 6.77
N ASP A 338 -15.96 -20.77 5.71
CA ASP A 338 -14.83 -21.69 5.62
C ASP A 338 -13.63 -20.96 5.06
N ARG A 339 -12.63 -20.70 5.92
CA ARG A 339 -11.40 -20.02 5.49
C ARG A 339 -10.70 -20.76 4.36
N ASN A 340 -10.72 -22.10 4.34
CA ASN A 340 -10.09 -22.86 3.27
C ASN A 340 -10.78 -22.63 1.92
N GLU A 341 -12.08 -22.37 1.96
CA GLU A 341 -12.85 -22.05 0.76
C GLU A 341 -12.53 -20.66 0.23
N LEU A 342 -12.43 -19.66 1.12
CA LEU A 342 -11.95 -18.33 0.74
C LEU A 342 -10.52 -18.39 0.19
N GLU A 343 -9.66 -19.20 0.80
CA GLU A 343 -8.28 -19.45 0.33
C GLU A 343 -8.27 -20.10 -1.06
N ALA A 344 -9.23 -20.98 -1.37
CA ALA A 344 -9.31 -21.67 -2.66
C ALA A 344 -9.48 -20.71 -3.84
N PHE A 345 -10.14 -19.56 -3.65
CA PHE A 345 -10.32 -18.56 -4.71
C PHE A 345 -9.57 -17.24 -4.49
N THR A 346 -8.72 -17.16 -3.46
CA THR A 346 -7.83 -16.01 -3.24
C THR A 346 -6.51 -16.23 -3.96
N SER A 347 -5.94 -15.18 -4.58
CA SER A 347 -4.63 -15.29 -5.22
C SER A 347 -3.55 -15.65 -4.18
N PRO A 348 -2.79 -16.76 -4.33
CA PRO A 348 -1.93 -17.29 -3.26
C PRO A 348 -0.83 -16.34 -2.74
N THR A 349 -0.31 -15.47 -3.59
CA THR A 349 0.88 -14.64 -3.27
C THR A 349 0.53 -13.16 -3.04
N SER A 350 -0.58 -12.69 -3.60
CA SER A 350 -0.95 -11.26 -3.62
C SER A 350 -2.38 -10.98 -3.19
N GLY A 351 -3.17 -12.03 -3.01
CA GLY A 351 -4.55 -11.94 -2.57
C GLY A 351 -4.62 -11.78 -1.06
N HIS A 352 -5.72 -11.20 -0.61
CA HIS A 352 -5.98 -10.99 0.80
C HIS A 352 -7.32 -11.59 1.18
N ILE A 353 -7.34 -12.21 2.36
CA ILE A 353 -8.57 -12.68 3.00
C ILE A 353 -8.86 -11.78 4.17
N PHE A 354 -10.05 -11.22 4.14
CA PHE A 354 -10.59 -10.44 5.24
C PHE A 354 -11.81 -11.18 5.77
N SER A 355 -11.98 -11.12 7.08
CA SER A 355 -13.13 -11.71 7.74
C SER A 355 -13.73 -10.68 8.68
N THR A 356 -15.05 -10.60 8.69
CA THR A 356 -15.77 -9.70 9.59
C THR A 356 -17.00 -10.42 10.14
N LEU A 357 -17.43 -10.06 11.35
CA LEU A 357 -18.48 -10.79 12.06
C LEU A 357 -19.88 -10.56 11.47
N SER A 358 -20.12 -9.38 10.89
CA SER A 358 -21.40 -9.04 10.30
C SER A 358 -21.25 -8.03 9.16
N TYR A 359 -22.32 -7.87 8.40
CA TYR A 359 -22.41 -6.83 7.38
C TYR A 359 -22.35 -5.42 7.98
N ASP A 360 -22.74 -5.22 9.24
CA ASP A 360 -22.62 -3.91 9.90
C ASP A 360 -21.15 -3.52 10.10
N THR A 361 -20.31 -4.48 10.49
CA THR A 361 -18.87 -4.26 10.66
C THR A 361 -18.12 -4.19 9.33
N LEU A 362 -18.70 -4.67 8.22
CA LEU A 362 -18.14 -4.49 6.88
C LEU A 362 -17.92 -3.00 6.57
N SER A 363 -18.84 -2.13 6.98
CA SER A 363 -18.72 -0.68 6.76
C SER A 363 -17.45 -0.07 7.37
N GLU A 364 -16.91 -0.67 8.44
CA GLU A 364 -15.69 -0.24 9.11
C GLU A 364 -14.44 -0.87 8.47
N GLN A 365 -14.57 -2.09 7.95
CA GLN A 365 -13.51 -2.80 7.25
C GLN A 365 -13.31 -2.26 5.84
N ILE A 366 -14.37 -1.77 5.19
CA ILE A 366 -14.33 -1.33 3.79
C ILE A 366 -13.27 -0.26 3.52
N SER A 367 -12.97 0.59 4.51
CA SER A 367 -11.89 1.57 4.39
C SER A 367 -10.52 0.91 4.29
N GLN A 368 -10.28 -0.16 5.04
CA GLN A 368 -9.03 -0.92 4.94
C GLN A 368 -8.90 -1.58 3.57
N ILE A 369 -10.02 -2.12 3.07
CA ILE A 369 -10.11 -2.77 1.76
C ILE A 369 -9.81 -1.76 0.65
N ALA A 370 -10.44 -0.59 0.72
CA ALA A 370 -10.19 0.52 -0.19
C ALA A 370 -8.73 0.95 -0.16
N ARG A 371 -8.12 1.11 1.03
CA ARG A 371 -6.69 1.43 1.17
C ARG A 371 -5.81 0.41 0.47
N LYS A 372 -5.95 -0.89 0.77
CA LYS A 372 -5.12 -1.94 0.15
C LYS A 372 -5.34 -2.03 -1.36
N THR A 373 -6.57 -1.84 -1.82
CA THR A 373 -6.90 -1.86 -3.25
C THR A 373 -6.26 -0.67 -3.99
N LYS A 374 -6.22 0.52 -3.37
CA LYS A 374 -5.58 1.72 -3.94
C LYS A 374 -4.05 1.64 -4.01
N THR A 375 -3.40 0.73 -3.28
CA THR A 375 -1.95 0.57 -3.27
C THR A 375 -1.45 -0.55 -4.18
N VAL A 376 -2.34 -1.27 -4.88
CA VAL A 376 -1.92 -2.29 -5.84
C VAL A 376 -1.12 -1.62 -6.97
N PRO A 377 0.12 -2.06 -7.24
CA PRO A 377 1.01 -1.34 -8.14
C PRO A 377 0.68 -1.59 -9.62
N LEU A 378 0.78 -0.53 -10.43
CA LEU A 378 0.80 -0.61 -11.89
C LEU A 378 2.05 -1.38 -12.36
N THR A 379 1.92 -2.25 -13.36
CA THR A 379 3.04 -3.01 -13.93
C THR A 379 3.30 -2.60 -15.38
N PRO A 380 3.78 -1.37 -15.66
CA PRO A 380 3.97 -0.91 -17.02
C PRO A 380 5.15 -1.64 -17.69
N GLN A 381 5.07 -1.79 -19.01
CA GLN A 381 6.14 -2.38 -19.82
C GLN A 381 7.34 -1.42 -19.91
N ILE A 382 8.56 -1.97 -19.94
CA ILE A 382 9.76 -1.17 -20.19
C ILE A 382 9.65 -0.47 -21.55
N GLY A 383 10.00 0.81 -21.61
CA GLY A 383 9.86 1.66 -22.80
C GLY A 383 8.56 2.46 -22.84
N SER A 384 7.57 2.12 -22.00
CA SER A 384 6.29 2.82 -21.95
C SER A 384 6.39 4.17 -21.23
N VAL A 385 5.44 5.05 -21.56
CA VAL A 385 5.21 6.33 -20.87
C VAL A 385 3.87 6.25 -20.17
N VAL A 386 3.86 6.48 -18.86
CA VAL A 386 2.65 6.54 -18.05
C VAL A 386 2.42 7.99 -17.62
N LYS A 387 1.20 8.48 -17.82
CA LYS A 387 0.76 9.79 -17.34
C LYS A 387 -0.17 9.62 -16.14
N GLU A 388 0.11 10.37 -15.08
CA GLU A 388 -0.66 10.39 -13.84
C GLU A 388 -1.11 11.80 -13.48
N GLU A 389 -2.32 11.88 -12.93
CA GLU A 389 -2.90 13.09 -12.38
C GLU A 389 -3.23 12.85 -10.91
N MET A 390 -2.75 13.72 -10.03
CA MET A 390 -2.92 13.60 -8.58
C MET A 390 -3.60 14.88 -8.08
N ALA A 391 -4.76 14.71 -7.44
CA ALA A 391 -5.63 15.82 -7.12
C ALA A 391 -5.14 16.57 -5.88
N GLU A 392 -4.72 15.84 -4.86
CA GLU A 392 -4.33 16.38 -3.56
C GLU A 392 -2.84 16.15 -3.27
N VAL A 393 -2.26 17.03 -2.45
CA VAL A 393 -0.94 16.78 -1.85
C VAL A 393 -0.93 15.48 -1.04
N GLY A 394 0.12 14.68 -1.22
CA GLY A 394 0.28 13.37 -0.58
C GLY A 394 -0.42 12.22 -1.30
N ASP A 395 -1.15 12.47 -2.40
CA ASP A 395 -1.61 11.41 -3.31
C ASP A 395 -0.42 10.60 -3.81
N LYS A 396 -0.59 9.28 -3.88
CA LYS A 396 0.47 8.34 -4.31
C LYS A 396 0.05 7.46 -5.47
N ARG A 397 1.02 7.08 -6.30
CA ARG A 397 0.89 6.10 -7.39
C ARG A 397 1.98 5.05 -7.24
N TYR A 398 1.59 3.79 -7.22
CA TYR A 398 2.50 2.67 -6.99
C TYR A 398 2.77 1.92 -8.29
N TYR A 399 4.01 1.47 -8.46
CA TYR A 399 4.47 0.74 -9.64
C TYR A 399 5.36 -0.41 -9.24
N ARG A 400 5.34 -1.46 -10.06
CA ARG A 400 6.25 -2.60 -9.98
C ARG A 400 6.84 -2.83 -11.35
N LEU A 401 8.16 -2.71 -11.46
CA LEU A 401 8.89 -2.85 -12.72
C LEU A 401 9.84 -4.02 -12.66
N GLY A 402 9.86 -4.83 -13.72
CA GLY A 402 10.96 -5.76 -13.97
C GLY A 402 12.21 -4.98 -14.37
N VAL A 403 13.32 -5.20 -13.68
CA VAL A 403 14.58 -4.50 -13.96
C VAL A 403 15.52 -5.43 -14.72
N PRO A 404 15.93 -5.10 -15.96
CA PRO A 404 16.84 -5.95 -16.72
C PRO A 404 18.25 -5.93 -16.11
N SER A 405 19.10 -6.85 -16.56
CA SER A 405 20.49 -6.98 -16.07
C SER A 405 21.34 -5.72 -16.28
N SER A 406 20.98 -4.86 -17.23
CA SER A 406 21.61 -3.56 -17.47
C SER A 406 21.13 -2.44 -16.53
N GLY A 407 20.16 -2.70 -15.65
CA GLY A 407 19.43 -1.68 -14.89
C GLY A 407 18.36 -0.97 -15.72
N THR A 408 17.71 0.04 -15.16
CA THR A 408 16.66 0.82 -15.84
C THR A 408 16.80 2.30 -15.49
N THR A 409 16.57 3.18 -16.45
CA THR A 409 16.47 4.62 -16.21
C THR A 409 15.01 5.02 -16.16
N ILE A 410 14.61 5.67 -15.07
CA ILE A 410 13.30 6.29 -14.93
C ILE A 410 13.44 7.78 -15.25
N THR A 411 12.68 8.27 -16.22
CA THR A 411 12.52 9.70 -16.47
C THR A 411 11.20 10.15 -15.87
N LEU A 412 11.24 10.96 -14.82
CA LEU A 412 10.08 11.61 -14.24
C LEU A 412 10.00 13.03 -14.76
N ASN A 413 8.89 13.42 -15.36
CA ASN A 413 8.67 14.78 -15.86
C ASN A 413 7.46 15.41 -15.16
N GLU A 414 7.70 16.50 -14.44
CA GLU A 414 6.64 17.29 -13.79
C GLU A 414 6.02 18.26 -14.81
N GLU A 415 4.87 17.90 -15.39
CA GLU A 415 4.15 18.77 -16.33
C GLU A 415 3.44 19.92 -15.61
N LYS A 416 2.93 19.65 -14.39
CA LYS A 416 2.27 20.61 -13.51
C LYS A 416 2.44 20.18 -12.05
N GLY A 417 2.61 21.15 -11.14
CA GLY A 417 2.80 20.86 -9.73
C GLY A 417 4.21 20.34 -9.44
N SER A 418 4.36 19.54 -8.39
CA SER A 418 5.63 18.90 -8.05
C SER A 418 5.37 17.52 -7.45
N ALA A 419 6.28 16.59 -7.69
CA ALA A 419 6.20 15.22 -7.20
C ALA A 419 7.57 14.71 -6.73
N ARG A 420 7.54 13.62 -5.97
CA ARG A 420 8.72 12.87 -5.60
C ARG A 420 8.48 11.38 -5.76
N GLY A 421 9.39 10.70 -6.43
CA GLY A 421 9.42 9.25 -6.43
C GLY A 421 10.27 8.70 -5.30
N TYR A 422 9.90 7.53 -4.82
CA TYR A 422 10.68 6.67 -3.93
C TYR A 422 10.72 5.30 -4.55
N TRP A 423 11.87 4.64 -4.54
CA TRP A 423 11.98 3.28 -5.07
C TRP A 423 12.65 2.35 -4.06
N SER A 424 12.30 1.06 -4.11
CA SER A 424 12.91 0.02 -3.30
C SER A 424 12.85 -1.35 -3.97
N TYR A 425 13.83 -2.22 -3.72
CA TYR A 425 13.76 -3.64 -4.08
C TYR A 425 13.10 -4.51 -3.01
N THR A 426 13.01 -4.01 -1.77
CA THR A 426 12.58 -4.82 -0.61
C THR A 426 11.27 -4.35 0.00
N VAL A 427 10.87 -3.10 -0.26
CA VAL A 427 9.65 -2.49 0.26
C VAL A 427 8.65 -2.33 -0.88
N GLU A 428 7.54 -3.07 -0.80
CA GLU A 428 6.50 -3.08 -1.86
C GLU A 428 5.77 -1.75 -2.01
N GLN A 429 5.70 -0.97 -0.92
CA GLN A 429 5.08 0.35 -0.86
C GLN A 429 6.09 1.36 -0.32
N PRO A 430 7.13 1.71 -1.09
CA PRO A 430 8.12 2.67 -0.64
C PRO A 430 7.44 4.03 -0.40
N SER A 431 7.99 4.81 0.51
CA SER A 431 7.39 6.08 0.93
C SER A 431 8.45 7.03 1.43
N SER A 432 8.07 8.22 1.90
CA SER A 432 9.01 9.16 2.52
C SER A 432 9.69 8.63 3.79
N ALA A 433 9.22 7.50 4.34
CA ALA A 433 9.73 6.87 5.54
C ALA A 433 10.67 5.69 5.31
N LEU A 434 10.55 4.99 4.17
CA LEU A 434 11.32 3.78 3.91
C LEU A 434 11.51 3.57 2.41
N TYR A 435 12.74 3.67 1.93
CA TYR A 435 13.11 3.58 0.51
C TYR A 435 14.61 3.32 0.29
N ASP A 436 14.99 2.82 -0.88
CA ASP A 436 16.38 2.61 -1.29
C ASP A 436 16.95 3.80 -2.08
N GLY A 437 16.09 4.53 -2.80
CA GLY A 437 16.45 5.80 -3.43
C GLY A 437 15.23 6.65 -3.80
N VAL A 438 15.51 7.85 -4.31
CA VAL A 438 14.48 8.82 -4.73
C VAL A 438 14.50 9.02 -6.25
N LEU A 439 13.35 9.39 -6.82
CA LEU A 439 13.22 9.91 -8.16
C LEU A 439 12.85 11.39 -8.07
N THR A 440 13.62 12.24 -8.72
CA THR A 440 13.31 13.66 -8.90
C THR A 440 12.94 13.94 -10.35
N ASN A 441 12.44 15.14 -10.63
CA ASN A 441 12.26 15.59 -12.00
C ASN A 441 13.56 15.42 -12.81
N GLY A 442 13.47 14.83 -13.99
CA GLY A 442 14.59 14.39 -14.81
C GLY A 442 14.81 12.87 -14.78
N LYS A 443 16.04 12.46 -15.10
CA LYS A 443 16.44 11.06 -15.24
C LYS A 443 17.08 10.52 -13.97
N THR A 444 16.66 9.33 -13.54
CA THR A 444 17.27 8.59 -12.44
C THR A 444 17.59 7.17 -12.90
N PHE A 445 18.86 6.76 -12.83
CA PHE A 445 19.25 5.38 -13.09
C PHE A 445 19.04 4.52 -11.83
N ILE A 446 18.33 3.42 -12.00
CA ILE A 446 18.13 2.36 -11.01
C ILE A 446 18.97 1.17 -11.49
N PRO A 447 19.98 0.72 -10.73
CA PRO A 447 20.83 -0.40 -11.14
C PRO A 447 20.04 -1.72 -11.23
N ALA A 448 20.68 -2.78 -11.71
CA ALA A 448 20.08 -4.11 -11.56
C ALA A 448 20.00 -4.49 -10.06
N PRO A 449 18.94 -5.20 -9.64
CA PRO A 449 18.84 -5.70 -8.28
C PRO A 449 20.08 -6.56 -7.93
N PRO A 450 20.59 -6.48 -6.69
CA PRO A 450 21.75 -7.25 -6.27
C PRO A 450 21.48 -8.75 -6.39
N SER A 451 22.43 -9.51 -6.95
CA SER A 451 22.29 -10.96 -7.13
C SER A 451 22.04 -11.65 -5.78
N THR A 452 20.96 -12.41 -5.66
CA THR A 452 20.76 -13.29 -4.50
C THR A 452 21.85 -14.37 -4.51
N LYS A 453 22.62 -14.51 -3.42
CA LYS A 453 23.63 -15.57 -3.31
C LYS A 453 22.95 -16.95 -3.43
N PRO A 454 23.51 -17.92 -4.17
CA PRO A 454 23.00 -19.28 -4.20
C PRO A 454 23.22 -19.94 -2.84
N GLY A 455 22.17 -20.02 -2.03
CA GLY A 455 22.24 -20.62 -0.67
C GLY A 455 20.92 -20.68 0.10
N GLN A 456 19.87 -20.00 -0.36
CA GLN A 456 18.51 -20.10 0.22
C GLN A 456 17.48 -20.60 -0.79
N ARG A 457 17.79 -21.67 -1.53
CA ARG A 457 16.73 -22.48 -2.18
C ARG A 457 16.15 -23.44 -1.13
N ARG A 458 15.06 -23.06 -0.48
CA ARG A 458 14.16 -24.04 0.13
C ARG A 458 13.45 -24.77 -1.01
N ARG A 459 13.65 -26.09 -1.08
CA ARG A 459 12.98 -27.02 -1.99
C ARG A 459 11.49 -26.71 -2.12
N ARG A 460 11.08 -26.29 -3.31
CA ARG A 460 9.82 -26.63 -3.95
C ARG A 460 10.02 -26.46 -5.45
N ASP A 461 9.19 -27.15 -6.20
CA ASP A 461 9.15 -27.21 -7.67
C ASP A 461 9.95 -28.39 -8.24
N THR A 462 9.27 -29.53 -8.27
CA THR A 462 9.41 -30.50 -9.36
C THR A 462 8.09 -30.45 -10.12
N GLU A 463 8.19 -30.40 -11.45
CA GLU A 463 7.13 -30.56 -12.46
C GLU A 463 6.34 -29.30 -12.88
N ALA A 464 6.80 -28.68 -13.97
CA ALA A 464 5.95 -28.25 -15.10
C ALA A 464 6.84 -27.80 -16.27
N GLU A 465 7.28 -28.73 -17.12
CA GLU A 465 7.79 -28.42 -18.47
C GLU A 465 6.68 -28.72 -19.49
N ASN A 466 6.01 -27.67 -19.97
CA ASN A 466 5.62 -27.45 -21.39
C ASN A 466 4.54 -26.36 -21.49
N SER A 467 4.95 -25.16 -21.90
CA SER A 467 4.08 -24.26 -22.67
C SER A 467 4.92 -23.14 -23.31
N THR A 468 5.10 -23.22 -24.62
CA THR A 468 5.58 -22.13 -25.47
C THR A 468 4.47 -21.11 -25.69
N GLU A 469 4.48 -20.04 -24.89
CA GLU A 469 3.92 -18.72 -25.24
C GLU A 469 4.80 -17.68 -24.55
N ALA A 470 5.21 -16.64 -25.29
CA ALA A 470 6.19 -15.66 -24.84
C ALA A 470 5.64 -14.77 -23.72
N GLY A 471 5.76 -15.25 -22.48
CA GLY A 471 5.71 -14.46 -21.26
C GLY A 471 6.96 -13.59 -21.10
N PRO A 472 7.02 -12.73 -20.06
CA PRO A 472 8.22 -11.94 -19.78
C PRO A 472 9.42 -12.89 -19.68
N THR A 473 10.48 -12.58 -20.44
CA THR A 473 11.67 -13.43 -20.55
C THR A 473 12.15 -13.88 -19.17
N ASP A 474 12.47 -15.16 -19.01
CA ASP A 474 12.87 -15.80 -17.73
C ASP A 474 13.84 -14.94 -16.86
N ASP A 475 14.73 -14.16 -17.49
CA ASP A 475 15.71 -13.28 -16.84
C ASP A 475 15.08 -12.13 -16.00
N VAL A 476 13.82 -11.73 -16.27
CA VAL A 476 13.07 -10.70 -15.50
C VAL A 476 12.44 -11.29 -14.23
N ILE A 477 12.01 -12.55 -14.29
CA ILE A 477 11.44 -13.26 -13.13
C ILE A 477 12.57 -13.67 -12.16
N GLU A 478 13.74 -14.05 -12.68
CA GLU A 478 14.88 -14.52 -11.89
C GLU A 478 15.57 -13.44 -11.03
N ARG A 479 15.49 -12.15 -11.41
CA ARG A 479 16.27 -11.07 -10.77
C ARG A 479 15.50 -10.20 -9.77
N GLY A 480 14.17 -10.30 -9.74
CA GLY A 480 13.32 -9.50 -8.85
C GLY A 480 12.85 -8.17 -9.46
N ALA A 481 11.84 -7.56 -8.86
CA ALA A 481 11.24 -6.31 -9.31
C ALA A 481 11.69 -5.13 -8.45
N VAL A 482 11.68 -3.92 -9.02
CA VAL A 482 11.72 -2.68 -8.24
C VAL A 482 10.31 -2.16 -8.02
N PHE A 483 10.03 -1.74 -6.79
CA PHE A 483 8.80 -1.06 -6.41
C PHE A 483 9.04 0.43 -6.39
N ILE A 484 8.09 1.21 -6.88
CA ILE A 484 8.18 2.67 -6.96
C ILE A 484 6.88 3.25 -6.43
N ALA A 485 6.97 4.33 -5.66
CA ALA A 485 5.86 5.19 -5.32
C ALA A 485 6.16 6.61 -5.78
N ILE A 486 5.27 7.21 -6.57
CA ILE A 486 5.31 8.63 -6.91
C ILE A 486 4.30 9.35 -6.04
N GLU A 487 4.76 10.31 -5.25
CA GLU A 487 3.98 11.13 -4.32
C GLU A 487 3.83 12.55 -4.85
N SER A 488 2.61 13.07 -4.81
CA SER A 488 2.32 14.47 -5.09
C SER A 488 2.77 15.38 -3.94
N LEU A 489 3.50 16.45 -4.26
CA LEU A 489 3.94 17.48 -3.29
C LEU A 489 3.13 18.78 -3.40
N ALA A 490 2.18 18.86 -4.35
CA ALA A 490 1.30 20.00 -4.56
C ALA A 490 -0.06 19.55 -5.11
N ASP A 491 -1.12 20.32 -4.89
CA ASP A 491 -2.43 20.00 -5.46
C ASP A 491 -2.44 20.07 -6.99
N ASN A 492 -3.27 19.25 -7.62
CA ASN A 492 -3.42 19.16 -9.08
C ASN A 492 -2.09 18.94 -9.81
N THR A 493 -1.28 18.01 -9.31
CA THR A 493 -0.01 17.61 -9.90
C THR A 493 -0.23 16.66 -11.07
N THR A 494 0.50 16.89 -12.16
CA THR A 494 0.50 16.04 -13.35
C THR A 494 1.94 15.64 -13.67
N VAL A 495 2.19 14.33 -13.76
CA VAL A 495 3.51 13.80 -14.06
C VAL A 495 3.47 12.76 -15.16
N THR A 496 4.55 12.67 -15.92
CA THR A 496 4.83 11.56 -16.81
C THR A 496 6.04 10.77 -16.32
N MET A 497 5.91 9.44 -16.29
CA MET A 497 6.99 8.51 -16.00
C MET A 497 7.30 7.71 -17.26
N LYS A 498 8.53 7.82 -17.75
CA LYS A 498 9.07 6.99 -18.84
C LYS A 498 10.12 6.03 -18.30
N THR A 499 10.11 4.81 -18.80
CA THR A 499 11.10 3.79 -18.46
C THR A 499 11.97 3.49 -19.67
N ASP A 500 13.29 3.44 -19.49
CA ASP A 500 14.25 3.12 -20.55
C ASP A 500 15.22 2.03 -20.04
N PRO A 501 15.53 0.99 -20.85
CA PRO A 501 16.46 -0.04 -20.42
C PRO A 501 17.90 0.52 -20.32
N GLY A 502 18.63 0.11 -19.29
CA GLY A 502 20.02 0.53 -19.05
C GLY A 502 20.17 1.94 -18.46
N ASP A 503 21.42 2.40 -18.38
CA ASP A 503 21.75 3.75 -17.95
C ASP A 503 21.76 4.73 -19.13
N VAL A 504 20.68 5.49 -19.27
CA VAL A 504 20.59 6.64 -20.20
C VAL A 504 20.58 7.97 -19.46
N SER A 505 20.94 7.96 -18.16
CA SER A 505 21.00 9.16 -17.31
C SER A 505 22.18 10.06 -17.70
N ALA A 506 23.30 9.46 -18.13
CA ALA A 506 24.48 10.16 -18.64
C ALA A 506 24.33 10.70 -20.08
N ALA A 507 23.28 10.31 -20.81
CA ALA A 507 22.98 10.81 -22.16
C ALA A 507 22.39 12.23 -22.09
N THR A 508 23.25 13.16 -21.66
CA THR A 508 23.20 14.60 -21.91
C THR A 508 24.64 15.09 -22.10
N SER A 509 25.43 14.41 -22.95
CA SER A 509 26.69 14.96 -23.45
C SER A 509 26.46 15.56 -24.83
N LEU A 510 26.47 16.90 -24.88
CA LEU A 510 26.86 17.76 -26.01
C LEU A 510 26.94 17.08 -27.40
N SER A 511 26.05 17.46 -28.32
CA SER A 511 26.35 17.53 -29.75
C SER A 511 26.33 19.02 -30.16
N ALA A 512 27.46 19.69 -30.12
CA ALA A 512 28.33 19.92 -31.27
C ALA A 512 27.74 20.91 -32.30
N SER A 513 28.19 22.17 -32.17
CA SER A 513 28.65 23.02 -33.27
C SER A 513 27.88 22.95 -34.60
N HIS A 514 27.01 23.93 -34.81
CA HIS A 514 26.88 24.67 -36.07
C HIS A 514 26.63 26.15 -35.72
N ILE A 515 27.65 26.82 -35.16
CA ILE A 515 27.75 28.27 -35.34
C ILE A 515 28.36 28.45 -36.72
N GLY A 516 27.50 28.77 -37.68
CA GLY A 516 27.92 29.23 -38.99
C GLY A 516 28.81 30.45 -38.82
N VAL A 517 30.08 30.26 -39.13
CA VAL A 517 31.04 31.33 -39.38
C VAL A 517 30.53 32.07 -40.62
N VAL A 518 29.91 33.24 -40.42
CA VAL A 518 29.68 34.21 -41.50
C VAL A 518 30.98 35.02 -41.64
N ILE A 519 31.85 34.58 -42.55
CA ILE A 519 32.95 35.40 -43.06
C ILE A 519 32.34 36.45 -43.98
N PHE A 520 32.34 37.70 -43.54
CA PHE A 520 32.23 38.84 -44.45
C PHE A 520 33.58 39.02 -45.14
N SER A 521 33.62 38.76 -46.45
CA SER A 521 34.71 39.11 -47.34
C SER A 521 34.36 40.42 -48.05
N SER A 522 35.03 41.51 -47.68
CA SER A 522 35.29 42.61 -48.62
C SER A 522 36.60 43.31 -48.29
N SER A 523 37.50 43.22 -49.26
CA SER A 523 38.89 43.62 -49.34
C SER A 523 39.22 45.10 -49.05
N LEU A 524 40.47 45.30 -48.59
CA LEU A 524 41.44 46.37 -48.92
C LEU A 524 40.94 47.83 -48.85
N THR A 525 41.56 48.75 -48.10
CA THR A 525 42.85 49.38 -48.49
C THR A 525 43.30 50.36 -47.39
N LEU A 526 44.53 50.15 -46.89
CA LEU A 526 45.59 51.13 -46.60
C LEU A 526 45.41 52.31 -45.61
N ILE A 527 46.51 52.53 -44.88
CA ILE A 527 47.08 53.79 -44.34
C ILE A 527 47.21 53.85 -42.80
N MET A 528 48.45 53.55 -42.41
CA MET A 528 49.19 53.96 -41.21
C MET A 528 48.79 55.32 -40.61
N THR A 529 48.81 55.41 -39.27
CA THR A 529 49.81 56.19 -38.47
C THR A 529 49.17 56.77 -37.20
N ARG A 530 49.79 56.47 -36.04
CA ARG A 530 49.96 57.20 -34.76
C ARG A 530 48.91 58.28 -34.39
N LEU A 531 48.42 58.38 -33.16
CA LEU A 531 49.21 58.83 -31.99
C LEU A 531 48.43 58.63 -30.68
N ARG A 532 49.21 58.58 -29.60
CA ARG A 532 48.85 58.51 -28.18
C ARG A 532 48.12 59.77 -27.65
N CYS A 533 47.60 59.62 -26.43
CA CYS A 533 47.11 60.62 -25.46
C CYS A 533 45.64 61.01 -25.68
N LEU A 534 44.73 60.96 -24.70
CA LEU A 534 44.83 61.09 -23.24
C LEU A 534 44.10 59.97 -22.49
#